data_AF-A0A970A294-F1
#
_entry.id   AF-A0A970A294-F1
#
_cell.length_a   1.000
_cell.length_b   1.000
_cell.length_c   1.000
_cell.angle_alpha   90.00
_cell.angle_beta   90.00
_cell.angle_gamma   90.00
#
_symmetry.space_group_name_H-M   'P 1'
#
loop_
_entity.id
_entity.type
_entity.pdbx_description
1 polymer ?
#
loop_
_entity_poly.entity_id
_entity_poly.type
_entity_poly.pdbx_seq_one_letter_code
_entity_poly.pdbx_strand_id
1 'polypeptide(L)'
;MEEKLLPLLLSILAIGFSMIFTGANLLYGDINEDGSIDSTDLTIIKRVLLKKLTIDNITAADLDGDGEVTSTDLSLLKRYLLKKISKFPVESADHAPGSTDNCVPTIIKTPEPTPPITRPSTPTPTPTPKSTLTPSPTRIPTPTPKGKTTPTPWIIWEHTFTPTKLPSPTPKISH
;
A
#
# COMPACT_ATOMS: atom_id res chain seq x y z
N MET A 1 -33.56 -56.03 -1.15
CA MET A 1 -32.31 -55.46 -1.69
C MET A 1 -32.04 -54.04 -1.17
N GLU A 2 -32.85 -53.53 -0.23
CA GLU A 2 -32.81 -52.13 0.24
C GLU A 2 -31.82 -51.88 1.41
N GLU A 3 -31.40 -52.91 2.16
CA GLU A 3 -30.56 -52.77 3.37
C GLU A 3 -29.09 -52.36 3.10
N LYS A 4 -28.66 -52.31 1.84
CA LYS A 4 -27.28 -51.95 1.44
C LYS A 4 -27.13 -50.50 0.98
N LEU A 5 -28.23 -49.77 0.80
CA LEU A 5 -28.22 -48.39 0.28
C LEU A 5 -27.94 -47.35 1.40
N LEU A 6 -28.44 -47.62 2.61
CA LEU A 6 -28.29 -46.74 3.77
C LEU A 6 -26.83 -46.53 4.24
N PRO A 7 -25.97 -47.58 4.37
CA PRO A 7 -24.59 -47.37 4.79
C PRO A 7 -23.73 -46.70 3.71
N LEU A 8 -24.09 -46.84 2.43
CA LEU A 8 -23.38 -46.20 1.32
C LEU A 8 -23.58 -44.67 1.36
N LEU A 9 -24.80 -44.20 1.64
CA LEU A 9 -25.12 -42.78 1.69
C LEU A 9 -24.51 -42.09 2.92
N LEU A 10 -24.45 -42.80 4.06
CA LEU A 10 -23.77 -42.31 5.27
C LEU A 10 -22.23 -42.23 5.08
N SER A 11 -21.64 -43.16 4.32
CA SER A 11 -20.21 -43.14 4.02
C SER A 11 -19.81 -41.91 3.18
N ILE A 12 -20.65 -41.49 2.23
CA ILE A 12 -20.41 -40.32 1.37
C ILE A 12 -20.48 -39.02 2.20
N LEU A 13 -21.36 -38.95 3.20
CA LEU A 13 -21.44 -37.82 4.13
C LEU A 13 -20.22 -37.73 5.06
N ALA A 14 -19.70 -38.86 5.54
CA ALA A 14 -18.50 -38.90 6.39
C ALA A 14 -17.20 -38.59 5.61
N ILE A 15 -17.11 -39.04 4.35
CA ILE A 15 -15.97 -38.74 3.47
C ILE A 15 -15.98 -37.25 3.08
N GLY A 16 -17.15 -36.65 2.83
CA GLY A 16 -17.28 -35.21 2.55
C GLY A 16 -16.97 -34.32 3.75
N PHE A 17 -17.27 -34.77 4.97
CA PHE A 17 -16.95 -34.03 6.21
C PHE A 17 -15.45 -33.98 6.51
N SER A 18 -14.69 -35.02 6.12
CA SER A 18 -13.25 -35.10 6.39
C SER A 18 -12.38 -34.15 5.54
N MET A 19 -12.94 -33.47 4.53
CA MET A 19 -12.19 -32.54 3.66
C MET A 19 -12.19 -31.07 4.12
N ILE A 20 -12.97 -30.68 5.14
CA ILE A 20 -13.18 -29.25 5.45
C ILE A 20 -12.17 -28.70 6.48
N PHE A 21 -11.09 -29.41 6.77
CA PHE A 21 -10.03 -28.87 7.65
C PHE A 21 -8.74 -28.61 6.86
N THR A 22 -8.81 -27.67 5.92
CA THR A 22 -7.63 -26.99 5.40
C THR A 22 -7.07 -26.09 6.50
N GLY A 23 -5.96 -26.49 7.10
CA GLY A 23 -5.24 -25.67 8.07
C GLY A 23 -4.91 -24.31 7.45
N ALA A 24 -5.33 -23.24 8.11
CA ALA A 24 -4.92 -21.89 7.78
C ALA A 24 -3.38 -21.84 7.84
N ASN A 25 -2.76 -21.65 6.68
CA ASN A 25 -1.32 -21.42 6.62
C ASN A 25 -1.10 -20.01 7.17
N LEU A 26 -0.40 -19.88 8.29
CA LEU A 26 -0.13 -18.57 8.89
C LEU A 26 0.72 -17.75 7.91
N LEU A 27 0.10 -16.72 7.33
CA LEU A 27 0.74 -15.78 6.43
C LEU A 27 1.01 -14.48 7.18
N TYR A 28 2.29 -14.18 7.44
CA TYR A 28 2.67 -12.92 8.07
C TYR A 28 2.23 -11.74 7.19
N GLY A 29 1.59 -10.75 7.79
CA GLY A 29 1.07 -9.56 7.12
C GLY A 29 -0.38 -9.68 6.63
N ASP A 30 -0.99 -10.88 6.65
CA ASP A 30 -2.41 -11.11 6.34
C ASP A 30 -3.20 -11.23 7.64
N ILE A 31 -3.85 -10.13 8.02
CA ILE A 31 -4.42 -9.94 9.37
C ILE A 31 -5.90 -10.29 9.39
N ASN A 32 -6.57 -10.18 8.24
CA ASN A 32 -7.94 -10.64 8.06
C ASN A 32 -8.04 -12.08 7.54
N GLU A 33 -6.91 -12.79 7.38
CA GLU A 33 -6.81 -14.18 6.95
C GLU A 33 -7.51 -14.45 5.61
N ASP A 34 -7.43 -13.48 4.70
CA ASP A 34 -8.06 -13.59 3.37
C ASP A 34 -7.13 -14.19 2.30
N GLY A 35 -5.88 -14.49 2.69
CA GLY A 35 -4.83 -15.06 1.86
C GLY A 35 -4.04 -14.02 1.06
N SER A 36 -4.31 -12.72 1.25
CA SER A 36 -3.65 -11.62 0.56
C SER A 36 -3.07 -10.63 1.56
N ILE A 37 -1.95 -9.98 1.19
CA ILE A 37 -1.34 -8.92 1.98
C ILE A 37 -1.56 -7.61 1.24
N ASP A 38 -2.49 -6.78 1.72
CA ASP A 38 -2.89 -5.56 1.04
C ASP A 38 -3.14 -4.34 1.98
N SER A 39 -3.78 -3.31 1.43
CA SER A 39 -4.05 -2.06 2.18
C SER A 39 -5.12 -2.21 3.28
N THR A 40 -5.91 -3.28 3.21
CA THR A 40 -6.92 -3.67 4.19
C THR A 40 -6.24 -4.03 5.50
N ASP A 41 -5.20 -4.88 5.46
CA ASP A 41 -4.36 -5.24 6.61
C ASP A 41 -3.74 -4.00 7.27
N LEU A 42 -3.21 -3.11 6.45
CA LEU A 42 -2.61 -1.85 6.92
C LEU A 42 -3.65 -0.96 7.64
N THR A 43 -4.91 -1.02 7.21
CA THR A 43 -6.00 -0.31 7.88
C THR A 43 -6.40 -0.99 9.19
N ILE A 44 -6.32 -2.31 9.27
CA ILE A 44 -6.57 -3.09 10.48
C ILE A 44 -5.51 -2.76 11.54
N ILE A 45 -4.21 -2.86 11.24
CA ILE A 45 -3.13 -2.48 12.19
C ILE A 45 -3.34 -1.06 12.73
N LYS A 46 -3.64 -0.10 11.85
CA LYS A 46 -3.90 1.28 12.28
C LYS A 46 -5.03 1.38 13.29
N ARG A 47 -6.11 0.61 13.11
CA ARG A 47 -7.24 0.62 14.05
C ARG A 47 -6.86 -0.05 15.37
N VAL A 48 -6.04 -1.10 15.33
CA VAL A 48 -5.49 -1.77 16.52
C VAL A 48 -4.63 -0.81 17.34
N LEU A 49 -3.69 -0.10 16.70
CA LEU A 49 -2.83 0.88 17.36
C LEU A 49 -3.61 2.05 17.98
N LEU A 50 -4.73 2.44 17.37
CA LEU A 50 -5.63 3.45 17.89
C LEU A 50 -6.55 2.93 19.01
N LYS A 51 -6.38 1.69 19.46
CA LYS A 51 -7.24 0.98 20.44
C LYS A 51 -8.71 0.94 20.04
N LYS A 52 -8.97 0.98 18.73
CA LYS A 52 -10.34 0.94 18.17
C LYS A 52 -10.78 -0.47 17.81
N LEU A 53 -9.84 -1.41 17.75
CA LEU A 53 -10.06 -2.79 17.34
C LEU A 53 -9.11 -3.71 18.11
N THR A 54 -9.62 -4.85 18.54
CA THR A 54 -8.81 -5.98 19.02
C THR A 54 -8.74 -7.02 17.92
N ILE A 55 -7.56 -7.60 17.71
CA ILE A 55 -7.34 -8.67 16.74
C ILE A 55 -7.07 -9.98 17.47
N ASP A 56 -7.55 -11.08 16.89
CA ASP A 56 -7.40 -12.42 17.46
C ASP A 56 -6.03 -13.01 17.09
N ASN A 57 -5.52 -12.70 15.91
CA ASN A 57 -4.24 -13.19 15.41
C ASN A 57 -3.16 -12.10 15.49
N ILE A 58 -2.51 -12.04 16.67
CA ILE A 58 -1.37 -11.13 16.91
C ILE A 58 -0.16 -11.58 16.07
N THR A 59 0.02 -12.89 15.88
CA THR A 59 1.16 -13.48 15.17
C THR A 59 1.26 -13.03 13.72
N ALA A 60 0.13 -12.86 13.02
CA ALA A 60 0.13 -12.36 11.65
C ALA A 60 0.43 -10.84 11.57
N ALA A 61 0.19 -10.10 12.65
CA ALA A 61 0.39 -8.66 12.73
C ALA A 61 1.75 -8.25 13.31
N ASP A 62 2.40 -9.12 14.08
CA ASP A 62 3.77 -8.99 14.59
C ASP A 62 4.76 -9.40 13.49
N LEU A 63 5.39 -8.40 12.87
CA LEU A 63 6.22 -8.57 11.67
C LEU A 63 7.72 -8.52 12.00
N ASP A 64 8.10 -8.00 13.16
CA ASP A 64 9.48 -8.03 13.65
C ASP A 64 9.75 -9.13 14.69
N GLY A 65 8.71 -9.74 15.25
CA GLY A 65 8.78 -10.88 16.17
C GLY A 65 9.01 -10.48 17.63
N ASP A 66 8.70 -9.23 18.01
CA ASP A 66 8.92 -8.73 19.37
C ASP A 66 7.78 -9.08 20.36
N GLY A 67 6.69 -9.67 19.86
CA GLY A 67 5.52 -10.08 20.63
C GLY A 67 4.50 -8.96 20.86
N GLU A 68 4.74 -7.76 20.34
CA GLU A 68 3.81 -6.63 20.38
C GLU A 68 3.42 -6.19 18.96
N VAL A 69 2.26 -5.54 18.82
CA VAL A 69 1.85 -4.95 17.53
C VAL A 69 1.96 -3.44 17.68
N THR A 70 2.98 -2.87 17.06
CA THR A 70 3.38 -1.47 17.21
C THR A 70 3.39 -0.73 15.87
N SER A 71 3.82 0.54 15.89
CA SER A 71 4.04 1.30 14.66
C SER A 71 5.19 0.77 13.81
N THR A 72 6.06 -0.08 14.38
CA THR A 72 7.16 -0.73 13.67
C THR A 72 6.60 -1.70 12.64
N ASP A 73 5.65 -2.55 13.04
CA ASP A 73 4.96 -3.50 12.17
C ASP A 73 4.22 -2.81 11.04
N LEU A 74 3.48 -1.74 11.34
CA LEU A 74 2.83 -0.92 10.33
C LEU A 74 3.82 -0.42 9.27
N SER A 75 5.00 0.00 9.71
CA SER A 75 6.05 0.49 8.83
C SER A 75 6.65 -0.63 7.97
N LEU A 76 6.80 -1.83 8.52
CA LEU A 76 7.23 -3.03 7.79
C LEU A 76 6.21 -3.44 6.74
N LEU A 77 4.94 -3.55 7.11
CA LEU A 77 3.84 -3.86 6.19
C LEU A 77 3.78 -2.86 5.03
N LYS A 78 3.92 -1.56 5.32
CA LYS A 78 3.98 -0.52 4.28
C LYS A 78 5.17 -0.70 3.33
N ARG A 79 6.34 -1.08 3.84
CA ARG A 79 7.52 -1.34 3.00
C ARG A 79 7.30 -2.57 2.11
N TYR A 80 6.63 -3.59 2.64
CA TYR A 80 6.29 -4.81 1.90
C TYR A 80 5.33 -4.51 0.74
N LEU A 81 4.24 -3.77 0.97
CA LEU A 81 3.32 -3.35 -0.09
C LEU A 81 4.01 -2.50 -1.17
N LEU A 82 5.01 -1.71 -0.79
CA LEU A 82 5.83 -0.92 -1.70
C LEU A 82 6.95 -1.73 -2.37
N LYS A 83 7.01 -3.05 -2.15
CA LYS A 83 8.05 -3.97 -2.66
C LYS A 83 9.48 -3.54 -2.29
N LYS A 84 9.63 -2.78 -1.19
CA LYS A 84 10.95 -2.39 -0.67
C LYS A 84 11.62 -3.51 0.11
N ILE A 85 10.81 -4.36 0.71
CA ILE A 85 11.23 -5.62 1.34
C ILE A 85 10.41 -6.74 0.69
N SER A 86 11.02 -7.92 0.55
CA SER A 86 10.39 -9.10 -0.03
C SER A 86 9.91 -10.11 1.00
N LYS A 87 10.38 -9.99 2.25
CA LYS A 87 10.05 -10.84 3.40
C LYS A 87 10.08 -10.01 4.67
N PHE A 88 9.35 -10.44 5.69
CA PHE A 88 9.39 -9.80 6.99
C PHE A 88 10.61 -10.25 7.82
N PRO A 89 11.09 -9.41 8.75
CA PRO A 89 12.15 -9.80 9.67
C PRO A 89 11.84 -11.07 10.46
N VAL A 90 10.59 -11.23 10.91
CA VAL A 90 10.11 -12.43 11.62
C VAL A 90 10.30 -13.72 10.82
N GLU A 91 10.20 -13.66 9.49
CA GLU A 91 10.41 -14.81 8.59
C GLU A 91 11.89 -15.17 8.37
N SER A 92 12.79 -14.22 8.61
CA SER A 92 14.21 -14.36 8.23
C SER A 92 15.07 -14.96 9.32
N ALA A 93 14.57 -15.04 10.56
CA ALA A 93 15.18 -15.73 11.68
C ALA A 93 16.73 -15.72 11.73
N ASP A 94 17.33 -14.53 11.63
CA ASP A 94 18.48 -14.17 12.47
C ASP A 94 17.94 -13.61 13.79
N HIS A 95 17.11 -14.41 14.47
CA HIS A 95 16.75 -14.16 15.86
C HIS A 95 18.06 -14.32 16.66
N ALA A 96 18.80 -13.23 16.82
CA ALA A 96 19.80 -13.14 17.87
C ALA A 96 19.11 -13.54 19.18
N PRO A 97 19.68 -14.45 19.98
CA PRO A 97 19.04 -14.95 21.19
C PRO A 97 18.98 -13.82 22.22
N GLY A 98 17.92 -13.02 22.12
CA GLY A 98 17.41 -12.14 23.15
C GLY A 98 16.30 -12.81 23.95
N SER A 99 16.17 -14.14 23.87
CA SER A 99 15.50 -14.94 24.89
C SER A 99 16.41 -14.97 26.14
N THR A 100 16.43 -13.88 26.90
CA THR A 100 16.50 -14.08 28.35
C THR A 100 15.07 -14.32 28.80
N ASP A 101 14.78 -15.58 29.06
CA ASP A 101 13.65 -16.05 29.84
C ASP A 101 13.42 -15.12 31.03
N ASN A 102 12.46 -14.22 30.90
CA ASN A 102 11.82 -13.50 31.98
C ASN A 102 10.38 -13.25 31.54
N CYS A 103 9.60 -14.34 31.46
CA CYS A 103 8.19 -14.24 31.83
C CYS A 103 8.12 -13.93 33.35
N VAL A 104 8.57 -12.73 33.71
CA VAL A 104 8.28 -12.12 34.99
C VAL A 104 7.00 -11.31 34.72
N PRO A 105 5.89 -11.53 35.44
CA PRO A 105 4.78 -10.61 35.37
C PRO A 105 5.32 -9.26 35.85
N THR A 106 5.55 -8.34 34.90
CA THR A 106 5.90 -6.97 35.23
C THR A 106 4.68 -6.36 35.90
N ILE A 107 4.73 -6.39 37.23
CA ILE A 107 4.04 -5.48 38.15
C ILE A 107 3.99 -4.10 37.49
N ILE A 108 2.78 -3.66 37.15
CA ILE A 108 2.33 -2.27 37.02
C ILE A 108 3.42 -1.26 37.40
N LYS A 109 4.25 -0.87 36.43
CA LYS A 109 4.78 0.48 36.45
C LYS A 109 3.64 1.37 35.99
N THR A 110 2.94 1.91 36.98
CA THR A 110 2.18 3.16 36.88
C THR A 110 2.88 4.06 35.85
N PRO A 111 2.21 4.46 34.75
CA PRO A 111 2.74 5.53 33.94
C PRO A 111 2.80 6.75 34.84
N GLU A 112 4.01 7.25 35.06
CA GLU A 112 4.27 8.59 35.56
C GLU A 112 3.29 9.57 34.87
N PRO A 113 2.58 10.44 35.61
CA PRO A 113 1.63 11.35 34.99
C PRO A 113 2.40 12.24 34.03
N THR A 114 2.25 11.98 32.74
CA THR A 114 2.80 12.82 31.67
C THR A 114 2.47 14.27 31.98
N PRO A 115 3.44 15.19 32.07
CA PRO A 115 3.15 16.59 32.30
C PRO A 115 2.16 17.08 31.23
N PRO A 116 1.24 18.01 31.56
CA PRO A 116 0.26 18.49 30.60
C PRO A 116 0.97 18.97 29.34
N ILE A 117 0.68 18.33 28.22
CA ILE A 117 1.15 18.79 26.91
C ILE A 117 0.54 20.18 26.71
N THR A 118 1.37 21.22 26.82
CA THR A 118 1.03 22.56 26.38
C THR A 118 0.74 22.47 24.88
N ARG A 119 -0.55 22.43 24.53
CA ARG A 119 -1.03 22.36 23.15
C ARG A 119 -0.38 23.51 22.36
N PRO A 120 0.37 23.24 21.28
CA PRO A 120 0.74 24.30 20.35
C PRO A 120 -0.55 24.89 19.79
N SER A 121 -0.69 26.21 19.89
CA SER A 121 -1.82 26.95 19.32
C SER A 121 -2.03 26.51 17.87
N THR A 122 -3.18 25.92 17.59
CA THR A 122 -3.61 25.55 16.24
C THR A 122 -3.44 26.77 15.31
N PRO A 123 -2.67 26.69 14.21
CA PRO A 123 -2.78 27.74 13.19
C PRO A 123 -4.20 27.68 12.64
N THR A 124 -4.92 28.79 12.77
CA THR A 124 -6.25 29.02 12.20
C THR A 124 -6.32 28.46 10.77
N PRO A 125 -7.35 27.69 10.41
CA PRO A 125 -7.49 27.24 9.03
C PRO A 125 -7.66 28.46 8.13
N THR A 126 -6.69 28.70 7.24
CA THR A 126 -6.83 29.59 6.10
C THR A 126 -8.10 29.20 5.34
N PRO A 127 -9.03 30.12 5.02
CA PRO A 127 -10.22 29.76 4.27
C PRO A 127 -9.80 29.24 2.88
N THR A 128 -10.12 27.98 2.61
CA THR A 128 -10.01 27.37 1.30
C THR A 128 -10.81 28.21 0.28
N PRO A 129 -10.23 28.62 -0.86
CA PRO A 129 -11.01 29.31 -1.88
C PRO A 129 -12.13 28.40 -2.38
N LYS A 130 -13.34 28.94 -2.37
CA LYS A 130 -14.57 28.33 -2.90
C LYS A 130 -14.31 27.94 -4.36
N SER A 131 -14.48 26.66 -4.68
CA SER A 131 -14.31 26.14 -6.04
C SER A 131 -15.35 26.80 -6.97
N THR A 132 -14.91 27.78 -7.75
CA THR A 132 -15.70 28.40 -8.81
C THR A 132 -15.72 27.42 -9.99
N LEU A 133 -16.89 26.85 -10.29
CA LEU A 133 -17.09 26.07 -11.50
C LEU A 133 -16.77 26.96 -12.71
N THR A 134 -15.66 26.66 -13.39
CA THR A 134 -15.31 27.29 -14.66
C THR A 134 -16.34 26.84 -15.71
N PRO A 135 -17.02 27.76 -16.41
CA PRO A 135 -17.90 27.37 -17.51
C PRO A 135 -17.07 26.70 -18.62
N SER A 136 -17.51 25.52 -19.03
CA SER A 136 -16.97 24.81 -20.20
C SER A 136 -17.09 25.71 -21.43
N PRO A 137 -16.04 25.85 -22.27
CA PRO A 137 -16.13 26.67 -23.47
C PRO A 137 -17.22 26.11 -24.40
N THR A 138 -18.18 26.97 -24.76
CA THR A 138 -19.17 26.71 -25.80
C THR A 138 -18.43 26.42 -27.11
N ARG A 139 -18.65 25.24 -27.70
CA ARG A 139 -18.10 24.89 -29.02
C ARG A 139 -18.60 25.90 -30.05
N ILE A 140 -17.69 26.67 -30.64
CA ILE A 140 -17.97 27.52 -31.80
C ILE A 140 -18.26 26.59 -32.99
N PRO A 141 -19.38 26.75 -33.72
CA PRO A 141 -19.61 25.97 -34.93
C PRO A 141 -18.56 26.29 -35.98
N THR A 142 -17.87 25.26 -36.47
CA THR A 142 -16.91 25.32 -37.57
C THR A 142 -17.57 25.97 -38.80
N PRO A 143 -17.01 27.05 -39.37
CA PRO A 143 -17.49 27.57 -40.64
C PRO A 143 -17.11 26.60 -41.77
N THR A 144 -18.12 26.12 -42.50
CA THR A 144 -17.99 25.34 -43.73
C THR A 144 -17.12 26.09 -44.75
N PRO A 145 -16.02 25.53 -45.28
CA PRO A 145 -15.23 26.20 -46.29
C PRO A 145 -15.98 26.24 -47.64
N LYS A 146 -16.30 27.45 -48.11
CA LYS A 146 -16.69 27.68 -49.51
C LYS A 146 -15.45 27.71 -50.40
N GLY A 147 -15.59 27.03 -51.53
CA GLY A 147 -14.65 26.84 -52.66
C GLY A 147 -13.40 27.71 -52.75
N LYS A 148 -12.26 27.05 -52.99
CA LYS A 148 -11.02 27.72 -53.37
C LYS A 148 -10.94 27.85 -54.89
N THR A 149 -11.19 29.06 -55.35
CA THR A 149 -10.74 29.52 -56.67
C THR A 149 -9.24 29.77 -56.63
N THR A 150 -8.55 29.16 -57.59
CA THR A 150 -7.13 29.40 -57.93
C THR A 150 -6.98 30.78 -58.54
N PRO A 151 -5.95 31.55 -58.14
CA PRO A 151 -4.99 32.00 -59.15
C PRO A 151 -3.51 31.96 -58.71
N THR A 152 -2.70 31.42 -59.63
CA THR A 152 -1.33 31.76 -60.11
C THR A 152 -0.21 32.33 -59.22
N PRO A 153 1.07 32.04 -59.57
CA PRO A 153 2.19 31.98 -58.60
C PRO A 153 3.38 32.89 -58.92
N TRP A 154 3.91 33.70 -57.98
CA TRP A 154 5.33 34.06 -57.97
C TRP A 154 5.73 34.84 -56.70
N ILE A 155 6.98 34.59 -56.26
CA ILE A 155 7.83 35.29 -55.29
C ILE A 155 8.10 34.57 -53.96
N ILE A 156 9.36 34.13 -53.90
CA ILE A 156 10.16 33.48 -52.87
C ILE A 156 10.64 34.53 -51.84
N TRP A 157 10.64 34.18 -50.55
CA TRP A 157 11.72 34.46 -49.60
C TRP A 157 11.79 33.31 -48.57
N GLU A 158 12.79 32.45 -48.73
CA GLU A 158 13.11 31.40 -47.76
C GLU A 158 14.00 31.97 -46.66
N HIS A 159 13.53 32.00 -45.42
CA HIS A 159 14.41 32.04 -44.26
C HIS A 159 14.50 30.63 -43.68
N THR A 160 15.50 29.89 -44.16
CA THR A 160 15.93 28.61 -43.63
C THR A 160 16.52 28.79 -42.24
N PHE A 161 15.78 28.41 -41.20
CA PHE A 161 16.36 28.23 -39.87
C PHE A 161 17.17 26.94 -39.84
N THR A 162 18.49 27.07 -39.73
CA THR A 162 19.40 25.95 -39.44
C THR A 162 19.48 25.75 -37.92
N PRO A 163 19.36 24.51 -37.41
CA PRO A 163 19.64 24.24 -36.00
C PRO A 163 21.15 24.15 -35.75
N THR A 164 21.66 25.01 -34.86
CA THR A 164 23.07 25.03 -34.42
C THR A 164 23.44 23.73 -33.70
N LYS A 165 24.42 23.03 -34.25
CA LYS A 165 25.06 21.83 -33.69
C LYS A 165 25.90 22.20 -32.46
N LEU A 166 25.66 21.50 -31.35
CA LEU A 166 26.39 21.63 -30.08
C LEU A 166 27.87 21.25 -30.26
N PRO A 167 28.85 21.99 -29.69
CA PRO A 167 30.27 21.70 -29.87
C PRO A 167 30.73 20.43 -29.15
N SER A 168 31.63 19.70 -29.81
CA SER A 168 32.29 18.47 -29.35
C SER A 168 33.32 18.75 -28.24
N PRO A 169 33.50 17.87 -27.24
CA PRO A 169 34.56 18.01 -26.25
C PRO A 169 35.95 17.74 -26.87
N THR A 170 36.94 18.56 -26.51
CA THR A 170 38.34 18.46 -26.94
C THR A 170 39.12 17.40 -26.13
N PRO A 171 40.04 16.65 -26.77
CA PRO A 171 40.93 15.73 -26.06
C PRO A 171 42.08 16.48 -25.37
N LYS A 172 42.37 16.12 -24.11
CA LYS A 172 43.58 16.57 -23.40
C LYS A 172 44.78 15.73 -23.86
N ILE A 173 45.82 16.39 -24.34
CA ILE A 173 47.14 15.80 -24.59
C ILE A 173 48.09 16.22 -23.46
N SER A 174 48.91 15.26 -23.05
CA SER A 174 49.86 15.20 -21.94
C SER A 174 51.07 16.11 -22.04
N HIS A 175 51.67 16.40 -20.87
CA HIS A 175 53.11 16.43 -20.68
C HIS A 175 53.49 15.47 -19.55
#